data_AF-A0A6A3UGW3-F1
#
_entry.id   AF-A0A6A3UGW3-F1
#
_cell.length_a   1.000
_cell.length_b   1.000
_cell.length_c   1.000
_cell.angle_alpha   90.00
_cell.angle_beta   90.00
_cell.angle_gamma   90.00
#
_symmetry.space_group_name_H-M   'P 1'
#
loop_
_entity.id
_entity.type
_entity.pdbx_description
1 polymer ?
#
loop_
_entity_poly.entity_id
_entity_poly.type
_entity_poly.pdbx_seq_one_letter_code
_entity_poly.pdbx_strand_id
1 'polypeptide(L)'
;MASSSRIPGCYQFEGAEYRAPFTNRWQQYVWRAGAAAFKISNSVLQKLLAALNECNEWGQVFLLDALAGYTPSDSREAEGIIERVTPRLQHVNSAVVLSAVKVIVKFLEKVSDADTERRLSRKMAPPLVTLLSAEHEIQYVALRNINLIVQKRPAILTNEIKVFFCKYNDPIYVKMDKLEIIIRLVSERNIEQVLLEFKESATEVNVEFVRRSVRAIGRCAVKLEHAAEKCINVLLELIQTKMNYIVQEAINVIMLANGQCVPQHESVLPIIVECLLIEIVSERSFLVS
;
A
#
# COMPACT_ATOMS: atom_id res chain seq x y z
N MET A 1 31.09 -32.06 34.26
CA MET A 1 31.13 -30.61 33.96
C MET A 1 30.80 -30.45 32.49
N ALA A 2 29.77 -29.65 32.22
CA ALA A 2 28.82 -29.83 31.12
C ALA A 2 29.42 -29.58 29.72
N SER A 3 29.09 -30.52 28.86
CA SER A 3 29.33 -30.61 27.43
C SER A 3 28.47 -29.64 26.63
N SER A 4 29.08 -29.07 25.60
CA SER A 4 28.42 -28.38 24.48
C SER A 4 27.42 -29.31 23.80
N SER A 5 26.13 -29.06 23.98
CA SER A 5 25.05 -29.65 23.19
C SER A 5 24.46 -28.57 22.28
N ARG A 6 24.95 -28.55 21.03
CA ARG A 6 24.25 -27.90 19.92
C ARG A 6 22.92 -28.63 19.75
N ILE A 7 21.82 -27.91 19.87
CA ILE A 7 20.50 -28.40 19.45
C ILE A 7 20.55 -28.55 17.92
N PRO A 8 20.41 -29.75 17.35
CA PRO A 8 20.32 -29.94 15.91
C PRO A 8 18.87 -29.69 15.49
N GLY A 9 18.63 -28.68 14.65
CA GLY A 9 17.28 -28.38 14.16
C GLY A 9 16.93 -26.89 14.03
N CYS A 10 17.85 -25.96 14.32
CA CYS A 10 17.76 -24.61 13.77
C CYS A 10 17.98 -24.71 12.26
N TYR A 11 16.90 -24.98 11.51
CA TYR A 11 16.84 -24.55 10.13
C TYR A 11 17.09 -23.04 10.16
N GLN A 12 18.28 -22.65 9.71
CA GLN A 12 18.54 -21.31 9.22
C GLN A 12 17.54 -21.09 8.08
N PHE A 13 16.33 -20.66 8.42
CA PHE A 13 15.45 -20.04 7.45
C PHE A 13 16.08 -18.69 7.15
N GLU A 14 16.85 -18.68 6.08
CA GLU A 14 17.37 -17.49 5.44
C GLU A 14 16.27 -16.42 5.43
N GLY A 15 16.57 -15.25 6.02
CA GLY A 15 15.72 -14.06 6.01
C GLY A 15 15.56 -13.43 4.62
N ALA A 16 15.39 -14.25 3.59
CA ALA A 16 15.32 -13.86 2.18
C ALA A 16 13.89 -13.81 1.62
N GLU A 17 12.88 -14.38 2.28
CA GLU A 17 11.48 -14.36 1.80
C GLU A 17 10.60 -13.24 2.39
N TYR A 18 11.07 -12.53 3.44
CA TYR A 18 10.33 -11.41 4.04
C TYR A 18 10.51 -10.06 3.34
N ARG A 19 11.30 -10.02 2.27
CA ARG A 19 11.30 -8.94 1.28
C ARG A 19 10.98 -9.55 -0.07
N ALA A 20 9.71 -9.83 -0.34
CA ALA A 20 9.31 -9.90 -1.75
C ALA A 20 9.64 -8.52 -2.37
N PRO A 21 10.63 -8.41 -3.27
CA PRO A 21 10.85 -7.17 -3.98
C PRO A 21 9.74 -7.17 -5.04
N PHE A 22 8.62 -6.51 -4.74
CA PHE A 22 7.77 -6.02 -5.82
C PHE A 22 8.64 -5.03 -6.60
N THR A 23 9.26 -5.59 -7.62
CA THR A 23 10.40 -5.08 -8.36
C THR A 23 10.29 -3.58 -8.66
N ASN A 24 11.30 -2.83 -8.20
CA ASN A 24 11.56 -1.43 -8.54
C ASN A 24 11.69 -1.21 -10.08
N ARG A 25 11.74 -2.27 -10.89
CA ARG A 25 11.70 -2.19 -12.36
C ARG A 25 10.38 -1.62 -12.86
N TRP A 26 9.23 -2.05 -12.35
CA TRP A 26 7.93 -1.51 -12.80
C TRP A 26 7.77 -0.04 -12.43
N GLN A 27 8.28 0.39 -11.28
CA GLN A 27 8.35 1.81 -10.90
C GLN A 27 9.19 2.62 -11.90
N GLN A 28 10.33 2.07 -12.32
CA GLN A 28 11.13 2.68 -13.39
C GLN A 28 10.39 2.71 -14.72
N TYR A 29 9.70 1.66 -15.15
CA TYR A 29 8.99 1.64 -16.44
C TYR A 29 7.77 2.56 -16.45
N VAL A 30 6.95 2.57 -15.40
CA VAL A 30 5.76 3.45 -15.31
C VAL A 30 6.14 4.92 -15.26
N TRP A 31 7.26 5.25 -14.62
CA TRP A 31 7.75 6.65 -14.54
C TRP A 31 8.67 7.06 -15.70
N ARG A 32 9.32 6.10 -16.40
CA ARG A 32 10.17 6.36 -17.58
C ARG A 32 9.45 6.15 -18.92
N ALA A 33 8.24 5.59 -18.94
CA ALA A 33 7.37 5.63 -20.11
C ALA A 33 7.01 7.11 -20.37
N GLY A 34 7.80 7.74 -21.25
CA GLY A 34 7.80 9.19 -21.45
C GLY A 34 9.19 9.84 -21.42
N ALA A 35 10.30 9.08 -21.35
CA ALA A 35 11.63 9.61 -21.64
C ALA A 35 11.76 9.97 -23.14
N ALA A 36 10.98 10.94 -23.60
CA ALA A 36 11.11 11.52 -24.92
C ALA A 36 12.43 12.30 -24.97
N ALA A 37 13.21 12.03 -26.02
CA ALA A 37 14.49 12.63 -26.36
C ALA A 37 14.45 14.15 -26.67
N PHE A 38 13.43 14.88 -26.17
CA PHE A 38 13.21 16.29 -26.44
C PHE A 38 13.72 17.16 -25.28
N LYS A 39 14.68 18.04 -25.57
CA LYS A 39 15.04 19.13 -24.65
C LYS A 39 13.90 20.17 -24.67
N ILE A 40 13.05 20.14 -23.65
CA ILE A 40 11.98 21.13 -23.49
C ILE A 40 12.61 22.45 -23.03
N SER A 41 12.60 23.46 -23.89
CA SER A 41 12.92 24.85 -23.52
C SER A 41 11.70 25.54 -22.92
N ASN A 42 11.89 26.65 -22.19
CA ASN A 42 10.78 27.40 -21.59
C ASN A 42 9.76 27.92 -22.64
N SER A 43 10.23 28.29 -23.84
CA SER A 43 9.34 28.70 -24.93
C SER A 43 8.50 27.54 -25.49
N VAL A 44 9.06 26.32 -25.52
CA VAL A 44 8.32 25.10 -25.89
C VAL A 44 7.33 24.73 -24.78
N LEU A 45 7.73 24.83 -23.51
CA LEU A 45 6.88 24.59 -22.36
C LEU A 45 5.59 25.43 -22.42
N GLN A 46 5.68 26.73 -22.68
CA GLN A 46 4.49 27.59 -22.80
C GLN A 46 3.57 27.17 -23.95
N LYS A 47 4.14 26.76 -25.09
CA LYS A 47 3.37 26.25 -26.23
C LYS A 47 2.68 24.93 -25.91
N LEU A 48 3.35 24.00 -25.21
CA LEU A 48 2.78 22.73 -24.79
C LEU A 48 1.63 22.93 -23.80
N LEU A 49 1.78 23.86 -22.84
CA LEU A 49 0.73 24.19 -21.89
C LEU A 49 -0.48 24.88 -22.54
N ALA A 50 -0.27 25.69 -23.58
CA ALA A 50 -1.37 26.22 -24.38
C ALA A 50 -2.07 25.10 -25.17
N ALA A 51 -1.31 24.24 -25.84
CA ALA A 51 -1.82 23.11 -26.61
C ALA A 51 -2.59 22.10 -25.73
N LEU A 52 -2.26 21.98 -24.45
CA LEU A 52 -2.96 21.12 -23.50
C LEU A 52 -4.46 21.45 -23.39
N ASN A 53 -4.86 22.69 -23.63
CA ASN A 53 -6.26 23.11 -23.60
C ASN A 53 -7.04 22.76 -24.88
N GLU A 54 -6.33 22.59 -26.01
CA GLU A 54 -6.93 22.45 -27.33
C GLU A 54 -6.88 21.00 -27.85
N CYS A 55 -6.00 20.17 -27.30
CA CYS A 55 -5.83 18.80 -27.75
C CYS A 55 -6.88 17.84 -27.17
N ASN A 56 -7.15 16.77 -27.93
CA ASN A 56 -7.98 15.66 -27.48
C ASN A 56 -7.31 14.90 -26.32
N GLU A 57 -8.06 13.98 -25.71
CA GLU A 57 -7.64 13.28 -24.49
C GLU A 57 -6.29 12.56 -24.63
N TRP A 58 -6.08 11.87 -25.76
CA TRP A 58 -4.82 11.18 -26.05
C TRP A 58 -3.65 12.16 -26.20
N GLY A 59 -3.87 13.27 -26.91
CA GLY A 59 -2.90 14.36 -27.01
C GLY A 59 -2.54 14.93 -25.64
N GLN A 60 -3.53 15.11 -24.75
CA GLN A 60 -3.29 15.58 -23.39
C GLN A 60 -2.40 14.61 -22.61
N VAL A 61 -2.64 13.29 -22.69
CA VAL A 61 -1.78 12.27 -22.07
C VAL A 61 -0.34 12.39 -22.58
N PHE A 62 -0.13 12.44 -23.90
CA PHE A 62 1.22 12.56 -24.48
C PHE A 62 1.93 13.84 -24.05
N LEU A 63 1.22 14.97 -24.02
CA LEU A 63 1.77 16.24 -23.56
C LEU A 63 2.13 16.20 -22.08
N LEU A 64 1.26 15.65 -21.22
CA LEU A 64 1.52 15.50 -19.79
C LEU A 64 2.71 14.56 -19.53
N ASP A 65 2.85 13.50 -20.31
CA ASP A 65 3.99 12.58 -20.23
C ASP A 65 5.30 13.26 -20.64
N ALA A 66 5.26 14.09 -21.70
CA ALA A 66 6.41 14.91 -22.08
C ALA A 66 6.76 15.95 -20.98
N LEU A 67 5.75 16.59 -20.38
CA LEU A 67 5.93 17.51 -19.26
C LEU A 67 6.52 16.80 -18.04
N ALA A 68 6.16 15.55 -17.79
CA ALA A 68 6.78 14.74 -16.74
C ALA A 68 8.27 14.49 -17.00
N GLY A 69 8.79 14.66 -18.23
CA GLY A 69 10.22 14.66 -18.54
C GLY A 69 10.95 15.96 -18.19
N TYR A 70 10.23 17.08 -18.10
CA TYR A 70 10.80 18.39 -17.77
C TYR A 70 11.20 18.48 -16.29
N THR A 71 12.15 19.36 -15.98
CA THR A 71 12.53 19.71 -14.61
C THR A 71 12.45 21.23 -14.47
N PRO A 72 11.52 21.75 -13.66
CA PRO A 72 11.41 23.18 -13.40
C PRO A 72 12.70 23.76 -12.82
N SER A 73 12.99 25.00 -13.20
CA SER A 73 14.20 25.72 -12.79
C SER A 73 14.08 26.25 -11.37
N ASP A 74 12.90 26.75 -11.00
CA ASP A 74 12.59 27.36 -9.70
C ASP A 74 11.23 26.91 -9.14
N SER A 75 11.01 27.16 -7.83
CA SER A 75 9.75 26.84 -7.14
C SER A 75 8.56 27.50 -7.81
N ARG A 76 8.72 28.75 -8.27
CA ARG A 76 7.64 29.53 -8.87
C ARG A 76 7.21 28.98 -10.23
N GLU A 77 8.15 28.54 -11.07
CA GLU A 77 7.83 27.83 -12.31
C GLU A 77 7.13 26.50 -12.02
N ALA A 78 7.61 25.71 -11.04
CA ALA A 78 6.98 24.46 -10.66
C ALA A 78 5.52 24.67 -10.22
N GLU A 79 5.27 25.63 -9.34
CA GLU A 79 3.92 26.00 -8.89
C GLU A 79 3.04 26.48 -10.05
N GLY A 80 3.58 27.34 -10.92
CA GLY A 80 2.87 27.84 -12.09
C GLY A 80 2.45 26.73 -13.07
N ILE A 81 3.28 25.71 -13.26
CA ILE A 81 2.92 24.55 -14.09
C ILE A 81 1.87 23.68 -13.38
N ILE A 82 2.03 23.43 -12.08
CA ILE A 82 1.05 22.63 -11.31
C ILE A 82 -0.34 23.26 -11.37
N GLU A 83 -0.45 24.58 -11.17
CA GLU A 83 -1.75 25.26 -11.24
C GLU A 83 -2.38 25.18 -12.64
N ARG A 84 -1.57 25.18 -13.72
CA ARG A 84 -2.08 24.98 -15.09
C ARG A 84 -2.49 23.54 -15.40
N VAL A 85 -1.85 22.56 -14.76
CA VAL A 85 -2.19 21.13 -14.91
C VAL A 85 -3.38 20.74 -14.02
N THR A 86 -3.60 21.44 -12.91
CA THR A 86 -4.65 21.15 -11.92
C THR A 86 -6.06 20.93 -12.54
N PRO A 87 -6.54 21.71 -13.53
CA PRO A 87 -7.84 21.47 -14.15
C PRO A 87 -7.98 20.08 -14.81
N ARG A 88 -6.87 19.44 -15.21
CA ARG A 88 -6.88 18.10 -15.80
C ARG A 88 -7.21 17.00 -14.78
N LEU A 89 -7.15 17.29 -13.48
CA LEU A 89 -7.57 16.35 -12.44
C LEU A 89 -9.07 16.03 -12.47
N GLN A 90 -9.89 16.91 -13.04
CA GLN A 90 -11.35 16.75 -13.15
C GLN A 90 -11.78 16.13 -14.50
N HIS A 91 -10.82 15.66 -15.29
CA HIS A 91 -11.10 15.09 -16.60
C HIS A 91 -11.81 13.74 -16.49
N VAL A 92 -12.72 13.44 -17.42
CA VAL A 92 -13.50 12.18 -17.42
C VAL A 92 -12.60 10.97 -17.68
N ASN A 93 -11.65 11.10 -18.61
CA ASN A 93 -10.68 10.05 -18.91
C ASN A 93 -9.64 9.87 -17.79
N SER A 94 -9.61 8.66 -17.21
CA SER A 94 -8.70 8.28 -16.13
C SER A 94 -7.22 8.36 -16.50
N ALA A 95 -6.86 8.14 -17.76
CA ALA A 95 -5.48 8.26 -18.23
C ALA A 95 -4.97 9.70 -18.16
N VAL A 96 -5.83 10.68 -18.48
CA VAL A 96 -5.51 12.11 -18.36
C VAL A 96 -5.30 12.47 -16.89
N VAL A 97 -6.18 12.00 -16.01
CA VAL A 97 -6.09 12.23 -14.55
C VAL A 97 -4.79 11.66 -13.99
N LEU A 98 -4.47 10.39 -14.28
CA LEU A 98 -3.24 9.74 -13.79
C LEU A 98 -1.97 10.42 -14.34
N SER A 99 -1.98 10.85 -15.59
CA SER A 99 -0.85 11.58 -16.19
C SER A 99 -0.67 12.97 -15.56
N ALA A 100 -1.77 13.66 -15.25
CA ALA A 100 -1.74 14.93 -14.52
C ALA A 100 -1.18 14.75 -13.10
N VAL A 101 -1.64 13.73 -12.37
CA VAL A 101 -1.13 13.38 -11.04
C VAL A 101 0.37 13.07 -11.10
N LYS A 102 0.83 12.34 -12.12
CA LYS A 102 2.25 12.05 -12.35
C LYS A 102 3.09 13.34 -12.41
N VAL A 103 2.67 14.31 -13.22
CA VAL A 103 3.35 15.62 -13.34
C VAL A 103 3.34 16.37 -12.01
N ILE A 104 2.19 16.44 -11.34
CA ILE A 104 2.04 17.18 -10.07
C ILE A 104 2.95 16.57 -9.00
N VAL A 105 2.91 15.26 -8.79
CA VAL A 105 3.75 14.57 -7.81
C VAL A 105 5.24 14.79 -8.06
N LYS A 106 5.65 14.85 -9.34
CA LYS A 106 7.04 15.17 -9.72
C LYS A 106 7.42 16.60 -9.32
N PHE A 107 6.59 17.57 -9.69
CA PHE A 107 6.94 18.99 -9.55
C PHE A 107 6.79 19.48 -8.10
N LEU A 108 5.98 18.80 -7.28
CA LEU A 108 5.93 19.02 -5.84
C LEU A 108 7.29 18.84 -5.15
N GLU A 109 8.24 18.08 -5.72
CA GLU A 109 9.60 17.97 -5.17
C GLU A 109 10.44 19.25 -5.31
N LYS A 110 10.01 20.17 -6.18
CA LYS A 110 10.68 21.46 -6.41
C LYS A 110 10.00 22.63 -5.70
N VAL A 111 8.83 22.41 -5.13
CA VAL A 111 8.11 23.42 -4.33
C VAL A 111 8.83 23.59 -3.00
N SER A 112 9.26 24.80 -2.70
CA SER A 112 10.03 25.10 -1.47
C SER A 112 9.12 25.42 -0.28
N ASP A 113 7.93 26.00 -0.53
CA ASP A 113 6.98 26.35 0.52
C ASP A 113 6.11 25.16 0.93
N ALA A 114 6.27 24.71 2.18
CA ALA A 114 5.57 23.55 2.72
C ALA A 114 4.04 23.73 2.78
N ASP A 115 3.55 24.96 2.99
CA ASP A 115 2.11 25.21 3.04
C ASP A 115 1.49 25.14 1.64
N THR A 116 2.19 25.65 0.63
CA THR A 116 1.84 25.48 -0.78
C THR A 116 1.90 24.02 -1.23
N GLU A 117 2.95 23.29 -0.86
CA GLU A 117 3.07 21.86 -1.13
C GLU A 117 1.87 21.08 -0.55
N ARG A 118 1.50 21.35 0.70
CA ARG A 118 0.32 20.74 1.36
C ARG A 118 -0.99 21.10 0.66
N ARG A 119 -1.18 22.38 0.31
CA ARG A 119 -2.38 22.85 -0.41
C ARG A 119 -2.54 22.14 -1.75
N LEU A 120 -1.47 22.06 -2.54
CA LEU A 120 -1.46 21.40 -3.84
C LEU A 120 -1.65 19.88 -3.70
N SER A 121 -1.02 19.26 -2.70
CA SER A 121 -1.18 17.83 -2.41
C SER A 121 -2.63 17.44 -2.12
N ARG A 122 -3.35 18.27 -1.35
CA ARG A 122 -4.77 18.02 -1.03
C ARG A 122 -5.69 18.05 -2.24
N LYS A 123 -5.35 18.81 -3.29
CA LYS A 123 -6.14 18.86 -4.54
C LYS A 123 -6.17 17.50 -5.27
N MET A 124 -5.21 16.61 -5.00
CA MET A 124 -5.14 15.28 -5.64
C MET A 124 -5.99 14.21 -4.94
N ALA A 125 -6.41 14.40 -3.69
CA ALA A 125 -7.16 13.36 -2.99
C ALA A 125 -8.53 13.07 -3.63
N PRO A 126 -9.39 14.08 -3.92
CA PRO A 126 -10.68 13.84 -4.55
C PRO A 126 -10.63 13.08 -5.89
N PRO A 127 -9.79 13.46 -6.88
CA PRO A 127 -9.75 12.73 -8.16
C PRO A 127 -9.23 11.29 -8.00
N LEU A 128 -8.26 11.06 -7.11
CA LEU A 128 -7.78 9.69 -6.84
C LEU A 128 -8.87 8.82 -6.21
N VAL A 129 -9.70 9.38 -5.33
CA VAL A 129 -10.87 8.69 -4.76
C VAL A 129 -11.92 8.40 -5.84
N THR A 130 -12.20 9.36 -6.74
CA THR A 130 -13.15 9.15 -7.84
C THR A 130 -12.72 8.02 -8.78
N LEU A 131 -11.41 7.88 -9.08
CA LEU A 131 -10.89 6.78 -9.89
C LEU A 131 -11.18 5.39 -9.29
N LEU A 132 -11.35 5.29 -7.98
CA LEU A 132 -11.68 4.02 -7.31
C LEU A 132 -13.15 3.61 -7.47
N SER A 133 -13.97 4.48 -8.04
CA SER A 133 -15.37 4.21 -8.38
C SER A 133 -15.58 3.84 -9.85
N ALA A 134 -14.50 3.78 -10.65
CA ALA A 134 -14.53 3.33 -12.03
C ALA A 134 -14.68 1.80 -12.14
N GLU A 135 -14.74 1.28 -13.38
CA GLU A 135 -14.73 -0.16 -13.66
C GLU A 135 -13.50 -0.86 -13.06
N HIS A 136 -13.61 -2.14 -12.74
CA HIS A 136 -12.61 -2.87 -11.96
C HIS A 136 -11.20 -2.87 -12.58
N GLU A 137 -11.11 -2.85 -13.92
CA GLU A 137 -9.86 -2.78 -14.67
C GLU A 137 -9.18 -1.41 -14.48
N ILE A 138 -9.96 -0.33 -14.57
CA ILE A 138 -9.49 1.04 -14.35
C ILE A 138 -9.13 1.22 -12.88
N GLN A 139 -9.96 0.73 -11.98
CA GLN A 139 -9.74 0.75 -10.54
C GLN A 139 -8.44 0.02 -10.18
N TYR A 140 -8.16 -1.13 -10.77
CA TYR A 140 -6.90 -1.86 -10.57
C TYR A 140 -5.69 -1.02 -10.99
N VAL A 141 -5.70 -0.44 -12.20
CA VAL A 141 -4.62 0.44 -12.66
C VAL A 141 -4.47 1.66 -11.75
N ALA A 142 -5.58 2.25 -11.29
CA ALA A 142 -5.57 3.36 -10.36
C ALA A 142 -4.96 2.97 -9.01
N LEU A 143 -5.33 1.82 -8.43
CA LEU A 143 -4.77 1.31 -7.17
C LEU A 143 -3.27 1.08 -7.27
N ARG A 144 -2.76 0.52 -8.37
CA ARG A 144 -1.32 0.36 -8.60
C ARG A 144 -0.60 1.71 -8.58
N ASN A 145 -1.15 2.72 -9.25
CA ASN A 145 -0.59 4.07 -9.25
C ASN A 145 -0.69 4.75 -7.87
N ILE A 146 -1.82 4.63 -7.19
CA ILE A 146 -2.03 5.14 -5.83
C ILE A 146 -1.03 4.53 -4.86
N ASN A 147 -0.78 3.22 -4.95
CA ASN A 147 0.21 2.56 -4.11
C ASN A 147 1.61 3.19 -4.27
N LEU A 148 2.01 3.53 -5.50
CA LEU A 148 3.27 4.24 -5.75
C LEU A 148 3.27 5.66 -5.19
N ILE A 149 2.16 6.38 -5.34
CA ILE A 149 2.00 7.75 -4.81
C ILE A 149 2.09 7.73 -3.28
N VAL A 150 1.39 6.82 -2.62
CA VAL A 150 1.35 6.68 -1.15
C VAL A 150 2.71 6.28 -0.59
N GLN A 151 3.49 5.46 -1.31
CA GLN A 151 4.87 5.15 -0.91
C GLN A 151 5.76 6.40 -0.84
N LYS A 152 5.52 7.36 -1.75
CA LYS A 152 6.30 8.59 -1.82
C LYS A 152 5.76 9.71 -0.94
N ARG A 153 4.43 9.82 -0.86
CA ARG A 153 3.70 10.93 -0.22
C ARG A 153 2.42 10.41 0.46
N PRO A 154 2.53 9.73 1.61
CA PRO A 154 1.38 9.13 2.30
C PRO A 154 0.36 10.16 2.80
N ALA A 155 0.80 11.41 3.02
CA ALA A 155 -0.03 12.51 3.50
C ALA A 155 -1.19 12.89 2.57
N ILE A 156 -1.15 12.50 1.28
CA ILE A 156 -2.20 12.84 0.30
C ILE A 156 -3.51 12.13 0.66
N LEU A 157 -3.46 10.88 1.12
CA LEU A 157 -4.64 10.01 1.28
C LEU A 157 -4.86 9.54 2.73
N THR A 158 -4.18 10.13 3.71
CA THR A 158 -4.25 9.70 5.12
C THR A 158 -5.67 9.77 5.71
N ASN A 159 -6.49 10.72 5.23
CA ASN A 159 -7.87 10.90 5.71
C ASN A 159 -8.90 10.05 4.94
N GLU A 160 -8.49 9.42 3.83
CA GLU A 160 -9.40 8.72 2.90
C GLU A 160 -9.34 7.20 3.08
N ILE A 161 -8.88 6.71 4.24
CA ILE A 161 -8.61 5.28 4.45
C ILE A 161 -9.82 4.37 4.17
N LYS A 162 -11.03 4.85 4.50
CA LYS A 162 -12.29 4.11 4.32
C LYS A 162 -12.60 3.81 2.86
N VAL A 163 -12.09 4.60 1.92
CA VAL A 163 -12.30 4.39 0.48
C VAL A 163 -11.60 3.08 0.03
N PHE A 164 -10.56 2.66 0.75
CA PHE A 164 -9.83 1.43 0.45
C PHE A 164 -10.43 0.18 1.09
N PHE A 165 -11.51 0.28 1.86
CA PHE A 165 -12.17 -0.91 2.40
C PHE A 165 -12.78 -1.75 1.28
N CYS A 166 -12.74 -3.07 1.45
CA CYS A 166 -13.14 -4.02 0.43
C CYS A 166 -14.66 -4.08 0.34
N LYS A 167 -15.18 -4.09 -0.89
CA LYS A 167 -16.59 -4.37 -1.15
C LYS A 167 -16.77 -5.85 -1.45
N TYR A 168 -17.97 -6.38 -1.19
CA TYR A 168 -18.27 -7.78 -1.46
C TYR A 168 -18.07 -8.17 -2.94
N ASN A 169 -18.37 -7.23 -3.86
CA ASN A 169 -18.28 -7.42 -5.30
C ASN A 169 -16.90 -7.10 -5.88
N ASP A 170 -15.95 -6.63 -5.07
CA ASP A 170 -14.60 -6.35 -5.55
C ASP A 170 -13.91 -7.66 -5.96
N PRO A 171 -13.26 -7.71 -7.13
CA PRO A 171 -12.48 -8.87 -7.52
C PRO A 171 -11.24 -9.02 -6.63
N ILE A 172 -10.73 -10.25 -6.51
CA ILE A 172 -9.62 -10.60 -5.62
C ILE A 172 -8.39 -9.71 -5.82
N TYR A 173 -8.03 -9.36 -7.07
CA TYR A 173 -6.88 -8.51 -7.35
C TYR A 173 -7.05 -7.08 -6.83
N VAL A 174 -8.27 -6.53 -6.84
CA VAL A 174 -8.60 -5.23 -6.25
C VAL A 174 -8.50 -5.30 -4.73
N LYS A 175 -9.10 -6.34 -4.11
CA LYS A 175 -9.05 -6.53 -2.65
C LYS A 175 -7.60 -6.62 -2.15
N MET A 176 -6.74 -7.34 -2.87
CA MET A 176 -5.32 -7.50 -2.53
C MET A 176 -4.55 -6.17 -2.58
N ASP A 177 -4.75 -5.34 -3.61
CA ASP A 177 -4.09 -4.03 -3.68
C ASP A 177 -4.65 -3.03 -2.65
N LYS A 178 -5.96 -3.07 -2.39
CA LYS A 178 -6.61 -2.29 -1.33
C LYS A 178 -5.99 -2.58 0.05
N LEU A 179 -5.83 -3.85 0.39
CA LEU A 179 -5.20 -4.30 1.62
C LEU A 179 -3.79 -3.70 1.79
N GLU A 180 -2.98 -3.75 0.72
CA GLU A 180 -1.63 -3.19 0.72
C GLU A 180 -1.59 -1.67 0.92
N ILE A 181 -2.56 -0.94 0.39
CA ILE A 181 -2.66 0.51 0.59
C ILE A 181 -3.08 0.83 2.03
N ILE A 182 -4.04 0.08 2.60
CA ILE A 182 -4.48 0.27 3.99
C ILE A 182 -3.30 0.13 4.95
N ILE A 183 -2.45 -0.89 4.79
CA ILE A 183 -1.27 -1.09 5.65
C ILE A 183 -0.29 0.10 5.56
N ARG A 184 -0.19 0.76 4.39
CA ARG A 184 0.66 1.96 4.23
C ARG A 184 0.06 3.18 4.92
N LEU A 185 -1.26 3.34 4.88
CA LEU A 185 -1.98 4.49 5.42
C LEU A 185 -2.39 4.34 6.90
N VAL A 186 -2.26 3.15 7.48
CA VAL A 186 -2.64 2.93 8.89
C VAL A 186 -1.81 3.82 9.83
N SER A 187 -2.50 4.39 10.80
CA SER A 187 -2.00 5.28 11.85
C SER A 187 -2.77 5.04 13.14
N GLU A 188 -2.31 5.60 14.25
CA GLU A 188 -3.00 5.49 15.55
C GLU A 188 -4.45 6.01 15.53
N ARG A 189 -4.77 6.94 14.61
CA ARG A 189 -6.10 7.54 14.50
C ARG A 189 -7.14 6.62 13.85
N ASN A 190 -6.70 5.65 13.07
CA ASN A 190 -7.58 4.83 12.23
C ASN A 190 -7.42 3.31 12.46
N ILE A 191 -6.51 2.91 13.34
CA ILE A 191 -6.18 1.49 13.57
C ILE A 191 -7.39 0.64 13.97
N GLU A 192 -8.29 1.17 14.80
CA GLU A 192 -9.48 0.41 15.24
C GLU A 192 -10.41 0.05 14.08
N GLN A 193 -10.61 0.98 13.15
CA GLN A 193 -11.40 0.74 11.94
C GLN A 193 -10.70 -0.23 11.01
N VAL A 194 -9.38 -0.14 10.88
CA VAL A 194 -8.57 -1.05 10.06
C VAL A 194 -8.59 -2.48 10.60
N LEU A 195 -8.50 -2.65 11.93
CA LEU A 195 -8.57 -3.97 12.54
C LEU A 195 -9.94 -4.62 12.36
N LEU A 196 -11.03 -3.83 12.44
CA LEU A 196 -12.37 -4.34 12.15
C LEU A 196 -12.49 -4.81 10.70
N GLU A 197 -12.02 -4.01 9.75
CA GLU A 197 -12.00 -4.36 8.32
C GLU A 197 -11.18 -5.64 8.05
N PHE A 198 -10.00 -5.78 8.66
CA PHE A 198 -9.16 -6.97 8.48
C PHE A 198 -9.76 -8.21 9.13
N LYS A 199 -10.48 -8.06 10.25
CA LYS A 199 -11.23 -9.14 10.88
C LYS A 199 -12.37 -9.60 9.98
N GLU A 200 -13.13 -8.69 9.38
CA GLU A 200 -14.17 -9.04 8.40
C GLU A 200 -13.55 -9.70 7.15
N SER A 201 -12.43 -9.16 6.66
CA SER A 201 -11.65 -9.74 5.56
C SER A 201 -11.14 -11.16 5.84
N ALA A 202 -10.95 -11.53 7.12
CA ALA A 202 -10.56 -12.88 7.51
C ALA A 202 -11.70 -13.90 7.49
N THR A 203 -12.95 -13.46 7.28
CA THR A 203 -14.14 -14.33 7.12
C THR A 203 -14.48 -14.65 5.66
N GLU A 204 -13.70 -14.10 4.72
CA GLU A 204 -13.86 -14.33 3.29
C GLU A 204 -13.58 -15.78 2.87
N VAL A 205 -14.12 -16.18 1.71
CA VAL A 205 -14.00 -17.55 1.21
C VAL A 205 -12.62 -17.82 0.59
N ASN A 206 -11.96 -16.78 0.06
CA ASN A 206 -10.67 -16.93 -0.61
C ASN A 206 -9.53 -17.08 0.42
N VAL A 207 -8.99 -18.29 0.55
CA VAL A 207 -7.94 -18.63 1.53
C VAL A 207 -6.70 -17.74 1.41
N GLU A 208 -6.25 -17.40 0.19
CA GLU A 208 -5.08 -16.53 0.02
C GLU A 208 -5.37 -15.12 0.51
N PHE A 209 -6.56 -14.58 0.24
CA PHE A 209 -6.98 -13.27 0.76
C PHE A 209 -7.05 -13.26 2.29
N VAL A 210 -7.62 -14.31 2.89
CA VAL A 210 -7.69 -14.44 4.35
C VAL A 210 -6.29 -14.46 4.95
N ARG A 211 -5.38 -15.27 4.43
CA ARG A 211 -3.99 -15.31 4.91
C ARG A 211 -3.31 -13.95 4.82
N ARG A 212 -3.54 -13.22 3.72
CA ARG A 212 -2.99 -11.87 3.55
C ARG A 212 -3.56 -10.87 4.55
N SER A 213 -4.84 -10.97 4.87
CA SER A 213 -5.51 -10.13 5.87
C SER A 213 -4.97 -10.40 7.28
N VAL A 214 -4.76 -11.67 7.64
CA VAL A 214 -4.12 -12.06 8.90
C VAL A 214 -2.69 -11.50 8.99
N ARG A 215 -1.89 -11.63 7.92
CA ARG A 215 -0.56 -11.00 7.83
C ARG A 215 -0.60 -9.48 7.95
N ALA A 216 -1.64 -8.85 7.41
CA ALA A 216 -1.81 -7.40 7.47
C ALA A 216 -1.98 -6.92 8.92
N ILE A 217 -2.73 -7.65 9.75
CA ILE A 217 -2.87 -7.37 11.20
C ILE A 217 -1.50 -7.42 11.89
N GLY A 218 -0.69 -8.43 11.58
CA GLY A 218 0.69 -8.53 12.06
C GLY A 218 1.55 -7.35 11.68
N ARG A 219 1.50 -6.93 10.42
CA ARG A 219 2.23 -5.75 9.93
C ARG A 219 1.78 -4.47 10.63
N CYS A 220 0.49 -4.36 10.98
CA CYS A 220 -0.01 -3.25 11.80
C CYS A 220 0.58 -3.28 13.22
N ALA A 221 0.68 -4.46 13.85
CA ALA A 221 1.29 -4.62 15.17
C ALA A 221 2.75 -4.19 15.20
N VAL A 222 3.53 -4.56 14.17
CA VAL A 222 4.94 -4.18 14.05
C VAL A 222 5.08 -2.69 13.69
N LYS A 223 4.19 -2.14 12.86
CA LYS A 223 4.25 -0.74 12.44
C LYS A 223 3.85 0.24 13.54
N LEU A 224 2.92 -0.14 14.42
CA LEU A 224 2.33 0.70 15.46
C LEU A 224 2.44 0.01 16.81
N GLU A 225 3.51 0.30 17.56
CA GLU A 225 3.79 -0.33 18.85
C GLU A 225 2.62 -0.20 19.85
N HIS A 226 2.00 0.98 19.95
CA HIS A 226 0.84 1.22 20.82
C HIS A 226 -0.42 0.41 20.45
N ALA A 227 -0.49 -0.11 19.22
CA ALA A 227 -1.60 -0.93 18.77
C ALA A 227 -1.28 -2.43 18.80
N ALA A 228 -0.06 -2.84 19.14
CA ALA A 228 0.37 -4.23 19.09
C ALA A 228 -0.55 -5.14 19.92
N GLU A 229 -0.90 -4.74 21.14
CA GLU A 229 -1.80 -5.50 22.01
C GLU A 229 -3.20 -5.67 21.38
N LYS A 230 -3.75 -4.61 20.79
CA LYS A 230 -5.04 -4.68 20.09
C LYS A 230 -4.98 -5.63 18.89
N CYS A 231 -3.90 -5.58 18.10
CA CYS A 231 -3.68 -6.49 16.98
C CYS A 231 -3.57 -7.95 17.44
N ILE A 232 -2.83 -8.22 18.53
CA ILE A 232 -2.69 -9.57 19.10
C ILE A 232 -4.04 -10.10 19.57
N ASN A 233 -4.85 -9.29 20.26
CA ASN A 233 -6.18 -9.71 20.70
C ASN A 233 -7.08 -10.11 19.52
N VAL A 234 -7.04 -9.35 18.41
CA VAL A 234 -7.77 -9.74 17.19
C VAL A 234 -7.25 -11.06 16.61
N LEU A 235 -5.93 -11.28 16.58
CA LEU A 235 -5.35 -12.55 16.11
C LEU A 235 -5.78 -13.72 17.00
N LEU A 236 -5.85 -13.54 18.31
CA LEU A 236 -6.34 -14.54 19.26
C LEU A 236 -7.82 -14.88 19.01
N GLU A 237 -8.67 -13.89 18.75
CA GLU A 237 -10.06 -14.12 18.35
C GLU A 237 -10.16 -14.90 17.03
N LEU A 238 -9.29 -14.61 16.06
CA LEU A 238 -9.25 -15.34 14.79
C LEU A 238 -8.81 -16.80 14.97
N ILE A 239 -7.90 -17.09 15.91
CA ILE A 239 -7.50 -18.46 16.25
C ILE A 239 -8.69 -19.26 16.82
N GLN A 240 -9.56 -18.61 17.61
CA GLN A 240 -10.75 -19.26 18.18
C GLN A 240 -11.78 -19.70 17.13
N THR A 241 -11.68 -19.25 15.87
CA THR A 241 -12.51 -19.76 14.76
C THR A 241 -12.22 -21.22 14.42
N LYS A 242 -11.08 -21.77 14.88
CA LYS A 242 -10.63 -23.16 14.65
C LYS A 242 -10.46 -23.53 13.17
N MET A 243 -10.35 -22.55 12.29
CA MET A 243 -10.03 -22.77 10.89
C MET A 243 -8.51 -22.96 10.74
N ASN A 244 -8.07 -24.17 10.40
CA ASN A 244 -6.64 -24.54 10.39
C ASN A 244 -5.73 -23.53 9.65
N TYR A 245 -6.15 -23.05 8.46
CA TYR A 245 -5.35 -22.10 7.69
C TYR A 245 -5.26 -20.69 8.32
N ILE A 246 -6.24 -20.31 9.15
CA ILE A 246 -6.22 -19.06 9.93
C ILE A 246 -5.33 -19.23 11.14
N VAL A 247 -5.48 -20.35 11.86
CA VAL A 247 -4.67 -20.68 13.05
C VAL A 247 -3.19 -20.71 12.70
N GLN A 248 -2.81 -21.45 11.66
CA GLN A 248 -1.42 -21.53 11.17
C GLN A 248 -0.85 -20.16 10.85
N GLU A 249 -1.60 -19.34 10.11
CA GLU A 249 -1.13 -18.01 9.70
C GLU A 249 -1.04 -17.05 10.88
N ALA A 250 -2.01 -17.08 11.80
CA ALA A 250 -2.00 -16.26 13.00
C ALA A 250 -0.84 -16.60 13.92
N ILE A 251 -0.53 -17.89 14.12
CA ILE A 251 0.64 -18.34 14.90
C ILE A 251 1.93 -17.82 14.25
N ASN A 252 2.11 -18.00 12.94
CA ASN A 252 3.28 -17.50 12.22
C ASN A 252 3.46 -15.99 12.39
N VAL A 253 2.36 -15.23 12.30
CA VAL A 253 2.35 -13.79 12.46
C VAL A 253 2.68 -13.35 13.89
N ILE A 254 2.09 -14.00 14.91
CA ILE A 254 2.36 -13.70 16.32
C ILE A 254 3.83 -13.99 16.65
N MET A 255 4.35 -15.12 16.17
CA MET A 255 5.76 -15.49 16.34
C MET A 255 6.69 -14.44 15.72
N LEU A 256 6.39 -13.99 14.50
CA LEU A 256 7.17 -12.94 13.83
C LEU A 256 7.11 -11.60 14.57
N ALA A 257 5.92 -11.21 15.03
CA ALA A 257 5.73 -9.95 15.76
C ALA A 257 6.48 -9.96 17.10
N ASN A 258 6.42 -11.06 17.87
CA ASN A 258 7.13 -11.20 19.14
C ASN A 258 8.65 -11.31 18.98
N GLY A 259 9.14 -11.83 17.86
CA GLY A 259 10.59 -11.82 17.56
C GLY A 259 11.14 -10.42 17.29
N GLN A 260 10.29 -9.48 16.88
CA GLN A 260 10.66 -8.08 16.61
C GLN A 260 10.29 -7.15 17.78
N CYS A 261 9.29 -7.51 18.59
CA CYS A 261 8.82 -6.80 19.77
C CYS A 261 9.20 -7.56 21.06
N VAL A 262 10.24 -7.15 21.79
CA VAL A 262 10.68 -7.76 23.08
C VAL A 262 10.83 -6.63 24.12
N PRO A 263 10.45 -6.74 25.44
CA PRO A 263 9.92 -7.85 26.25
C PRO A 263 8.67 -7.46 27.11
N GLN A 264 7.55 -7.01 26.54
CA GLN A 264 6.35 -6.65 27.34
C GLN A 264 5.14 -7.57 27.16
N HIS A 265 5.26 -8.63 26.34
CA HIS A 265 4.16 -9.54 26.01
C HIS A 265 4.37 -10.98 26.52
N GLU A 266 4.84 -11.15 27.77
CA GLU A 266 4.95 -12.48 28.41
C GLU A 266 3.60 -13.21 28.53
N SER A 267 2.47 -12.48 28.52
CA SER A 267 1.11 -13.04 28.61
C SER A 267 0.66 -13.82 27.37
N VAL A 268 1.36 -13.68 26.23
CA VAL A 268 0.97 -14.32 24.96
C VAL A 268 1.66 -15.69 24.78
N LEU A 269 2.79 -15.91 25.45
CA LEU A 269 3.57 -17.15 25.37
C LEU A 269 2.78 -18.42 25.77
N PRO A 270 1.95 -18.43 26.84
CA PRO A 270 1.18 -19.61 27.20
C PRO A 270 0.17 -20.01 26.11
N ILE A 271 -0.47 -19.02 25.47
CA ILE A 271 -1.48 -19.25 24.43
C ILE A 271 -0.83 -19.77 23.14
N ILE A 272 0.36 -19.26 22.80
CA ILE A 272 1.15 -19.76 21.67
C ILE A 272 1.56 -21.22 21.91
N VAL A 273 2.02 -21.56 23.12
CA VAL A 273 2.39 -22.94 23.48
C VAL A 273 1.17 -23.87 23.43
N GLU A 274 0.02 -23.43 23.91
CA GLU A 274 -1.23 -24.20 23.84
C GLU A 274 -1.70 -24.42 22.39
N CYS A 275 -1.58 -23.42 21.52
CA CYS A 275 -1.91 -23.53 20.09
C CYS A 275 -0.91 -24.38 19.29
N LEU A 276 0.40 -24.28 19.60
CA LEU A 276 1.43 -25.16 19.02
C LEU A 276 1.24 -26.62 19.45
N LEU A 277 0.78 -26.86 20.69
CA LEU A 277 0.40 -28.19 21.15
C LEU A 277 -0.80 -28.72 20.35
N ILE A 278 -1.78 -27.88 19.99
CA ILE A 278 -2.90 -28.27 19.12
C ILE A 278 -2.41 -28.64 17.70
N GLU A 279 -1.46 -27.91 17.12
CA GLU A 279 -0.88 -28.26 15.82
C GLU A 279 -0.08 -29.58 15.87
N ILE A 280 0.74 -29.78 16.90
CA ILE A 280 1.50 -31.03 17.09
C ILE A 280 0.56 -32.23 17.30
N VAL A 281 -0.57 -32.03 17.97
CA VAL A 281 -1.60 -33.07 18.17
C VAL A 281 -2.39 -33.31 16.86
N SER A 282 -2.70 -32.25 16.10
CA SER A 282 -3.39 -32.33 14.81
C SER A 282 -2.55 -33.03 13.73
N GLU A 283 -1.25 -32.74 13.64
CA GLU A 283 -0.34 -33.44 12.72
C GLU A 283 -0.13 -34.91 13.11
N ARG A 284 -0.09 -35.23 14.42
CA ARG A 284 -0.05 -36.63 14.88
C ARG A 284 -1.33 -37.41 14.59
N SER A 285 -2.46 -36.74 14.46
CA SER A 285 -3.74 -37.39 14.14
C SER A 285 -3.80 -37.83 12.67
N PHE A 286 -3.10 -37.11 11.78
CA PHE A 286 -2.99 -37.42 10.35
C PHE A 286 -1.89 -38.44 10.00
N LEU A 287 -0.91 -38.68 10.89
CA LEU A 287 0.15 -39.67 10.68
C LEU A 287 -0.16 -41.05 11.29
N VAL A 288 -1.28 -41.19 12.01
CA VAL A 288 -1.73 -42.45 12.64
C VAL A 288 -3.06 -42.95 12.05
N SER A 289 -3.55 -42.33 10.96
CA SER A 289 -4.74 -42.77 10.21
C SER A 289 -4.36 -43.30 8.84
#